data_AF-A0A1V6UXG4-F1
#
_entry.id   AF-A0A1V6UXG4-F1
#
_cell.length_a   1.000
_cell.length_b   1.000
_cell.length_c   1.000
_cell.angle_alpha   90.00
_cell.angle_beta   90.00
_cell.angle_gamma   90.00
#
_symmetry.space_group_name_H-M   'P 1'
#
loop_
_entity.id
_entity.type
_entity.pdbx_description
1 polymer ?
#
loop_
_entity_poly.entity_id
_entity_poly.type
_entity_poly.pdbx_seq_one_letter_code
_entity_poly.pdbx_strand_id
1 'polypeptide(L)'
;MPPIRSKGSRNLIEQEGRVLLAIQAFKNKEISSIRELARRFNVPDTTLRRRLSGVKSRADSRANLQKLTQYEEESLQKWIISMDSRGSAPRPSTVREMADLLLQKRGTTPVISVGENW
;
A
#
# COMPACT_ATOMS: atom_id res chain seq x y z
N MET A 1 -20.54 -1.39 -5.51
CA MET A 1 -20.31 0.06 -5.36
C MET A 1 -18.89 0.28 -4.86
N PRO A 2 -18.10 1.23 -5.41
CA PRO A 2 -16.82 1.58 -4.84
C PRO A 2 -17.00 2.27 -3.47
N PRO A 3 -16.09 2.04 -2.50
CA PRO A 3 -16.23 2.60 -1.16
C PRO A 3 -16.11 4.13 -1.18
N ILE A 4 -16.99 4.79 -0.40
CA ILE A 4 -16.98 6.23 -0.21
C ILE A 4 -15.69 6.60 0.54
N ARG A 5 -14.76 7.25 -0.15
CA ARG A 5 -13.51 7.72 0.45
C ARG A 5 -13.80 8.87 1.42
N SER A 6 -13.30 8.76 2.65
CA SER A 6 -13.38 9.85 3.64
C SER A 6 -12.62 11.09 3.13
N LYS A 7 -13.07 12.30 3.53
CA LYS A 7 -12.43 13.57 3.11
C LYS A 7 -10.91 13.59 3.40
N GLY A 8 -10.48 12.96 4.48
CA GLY A 8 -9.06 12.86 4.85
C GLY A 8 -8.20 12.08 3.86
N SER A 9 -8.71 10.99 3.26
CA SER A 9 -7.91 10.19 2.32
C SER A 9 -7.75 10.87 0.96
N ARG A 10 -8.75 11.64 0.50
CA ARG A 10 -8.63 12.48 -0.70
C ARG A 10 -7.53 13.52 -0.53
N ASN A 11 -7.50 14.20 0.61
CA ASN A 11 -6.47 15.21 0.92
C ASN A 11 -5.06 14.62 0.91
N LEU A 12 -4.87 13.39 1.43
CA LEU A 12 -3.57 12.71 1.43
C LEU A 12 -3.11 12.33 0.01
N ILE A 13 -4.02 11.85 -0.84
CA ILE A 13 -3.71 11.50 -2.23
C ILE A 13 -3.32 12.76 -3.03
N GLU A 14 -4.08 13.84 -2.87
CA GLU A 14 -3.77 15.12 -3.51
C GLU A 14 -2.43 15.68 -3.03
N GLN A 15 -2.13 15.57 -1.73
CA GLN A 15 -0.85 15.98 -1.18
C GLN A 15 0.31 15.18 -1.77
N GLU A 16 0.21 13.84 -1.84
CA GLU A 16 1.24 13.01 -2.47
C GLU A 16 1.41 13.33 -3.96
N GLY A 17 0.32 13.61 -4.69
CA GLY A 17 0.38 14.06 -6.07
C GLY A 17 1.21 15.35 -6.24
N ARG A 18 1.01 16.34 -5.36
CA ARG A 18 1.81 17.58 -5.36
C ARG A 18 3.28 17.33 -5.03
N VAL A 19 3.57 16.40 -4.11
CA VAL A 19 4.95 16.01 -3.79
C VAL A 19 5.64 15.38 -5.00
N LEU A 20 4.97 14.50 -5.75
CA LEU A 20 5.53 13.89 -6.95
C LEU A 20 5.83 14.93 -8.04
N LEU A 21 4.93 15.90 -8.23
CA LEU A 21 5.17 17.03 -9.15
C LEU A 21 6.39 17.87 -8.71
N ALA A 22 6.53 18.16 -7.42
CA ALA A 22 7.69 18.87 -6.90
C ALA A 22 9.00 18.09 -7.13
N ILE A 23 9.01 16.78 -6.93
CA ILE A 23 10.19 15.94 -7.19
C ILE A 23 10.54 15.96 -8.68
N GLN A 24 9.55 15.94 -9.57
CA GLN A 24 9.79 16.02 -11.01
C GLN A 24 10.40 17.37 -11.40
N ALA A 25 9.87 18.48 -10.88
CA ALA A 25 10.41 19.81 -11.11
C ALA A 25 11.86 19.97 -10.57
N PHE A 26 12.15 19.36 -9.42
CA PHE A 26 13.52 19.30 -8.88
C PHE A 26 14.47 18.52 -9.80
N LYS A 27 14.04 17.36 -10.32
CA LYS A 27 14.82 16.55 -11.27
C LYS A 27 15.06 17.26 -12.60
N ASN A 28 14.07 18.02 -13.07
CA ASN A 28 14.17 18.84 -14.27
C ASN A 28 15.06 20.08 -14.08
N LYS A 29 15.62 20.31 -12.87
CA LYS A 29 16.44 21.48 -12.51
C LYS A 29 15.74 22.83 -12.72
N GLU A 30 14.41 22.87 -12.70
CA GLU A 30 13.66 24.13 -12.75
C GLU A 30 13.91 24.99 -11.52
N ILE A 31 14.01 24.34 -10.36
CA ILE A 31 14.24 24.98 -9.06
C ILE A 31 15.21 24.10 -8.25
N SER A 32 16.31 24.69 -7.81
CA SER A 32 17.34 24.01 -7.01
C SER A 32 17.01 24.02 -5.51
N SER A 33 16.18 24.95 -5.05
CA SER A 33 15.85 25.14 -3.63
C SER A 33 14.63 24.31 -3.20
N ILE A 34 14.84 23.38 -2.26
CA ILE A 34 13.76 22.55 -1.69
C ILE A 34 12.69 23.40 -1.02
N ARG A 35 13.08 24.49 -0.32
CA ARG A 35 12.15 25.40 0.35
C ARG A 35 11.26 26.14 -0.64
N GLU A 36 11.81 26.51 -1.78
CA GLU A 36 11.08 27.20 -2.84
C GLU A 36 10.11 26.27 -3.55
N LEU A 37 10.54 25.04 -3.85
CA LEU A 37 9.68 23.96 -4.32
C LEU A 37 8.51 23.69 -3.36
N ALA A 38 8.80 23.56 -2.07
CA ALA A 38 7.78 23.35 -1.05
C ALA A 38 6.71 24.45 -1.06
N ARG A 39 7.12 25.71 -1.21
CA ARG A 39 6.20 26.85 -1.34
C ARG A 39 5.41 26.81 -2.65
N ARG A 40 6.08 26.61 -3.79
CA ARG A 40 5.45 26.62 -5.12
C ARG A 40 4.39 25.53 -5.27
N PHE A 41 4.66 24.34 -4.72
CA PHE A 41 3.75 23.20 -4.78
C PHE A 41 2.85 23.05 -3.53
N ASN A 42 2.90 24.02 -2.61
CA ASN A 42 2.12 24.04 -1.37
C ASN A 42 2.18 22.70 -0.58
N VAL A 43 3.40 22.20 -0.36
CA VAL A 43 3.67 20.96 0.37
C VAL A 43 4.66 21.21 1.51
N PRO A 44 4.54 20.51 2.65
CA PRO A 44 5.49 20.67 3.74
C PRO A 44 6.93 20.33 3.33
N ASP A 45 7.87 21.23 3.62
CA ASP A 45 9.31 21.08 3.30
C ASP A 45 9.88 19.76 3.88
N THR A 46 9.47 19.39 5.09
CA THR A 46 9.87 18.14 5.75
C THR A 46 9.42 16.90 4.96
N THR A 47 8.24 16.95 4.35
CA THR A 47 7.69 15.84 3.56
C THR A 47 8.44 15.71 2.24
N LEU A 48 8.70 16.85 1.58
CA LEU A 48 9.45 16.88 0.33
C LEU A 48 10.90 16.39 0.50
N ARG A 49 11.60 16.85 1.55
CA ARG A 49 12.96 16.35 1.89
C ARG A 49 12.99 14.85 2.10
N ARG A 50 12.05 14.34 2.90
CA ARG A 50 11.93 12.91 3.19
C ARG A 50 11.68 12.07 1.93
N ARG A 51 10.96 12.62 0.95
CA ARG A 51 10.69 11.93 -0.32
C ARG A 51 11.90 11.98 -1.26
N LEU A 52 12.62 13.10 -1.29
CA LEU A 52 13.90 13.21 -1.99
C LEU A 52 14.97 12.27 -1.41
N SER A 53 14.94 12.02 -0.09
CA SER A 53 15.81 11.02 0.55
C SER A 53 15.35 9.57 0.34
N GLY A 54 14.34 9.32 -0.49
CA GLY A 54 13.91 7.97 -0.89
C GLY A 54 12.81 7.32 -0.03
N VAL A 55 12.24 8.03 0.95
CA VAL A 55 11.14 7.47 1.75
C VAL A 55 9.85 7.50 0.94
N LYS A 56 9.26 6.32 0.72
CA LYS A 56 8.00 6.12 0.01
C LYS A 56 6.79 6.64 0.79
N SER A 57 5.68 6.87 0.09
CA SER A 57 4.40 7.17 0.76
C SER A 57 3.97 6.04 1.66
N ARG A 58 3.24 6.35 2.73
CA ARG A 58 2.62 5.32 3.57
C ARG A 58 1.60 4.49 2.79
N ALA A 59 0.96 5.07 1.77
CA ALA A 59 0.06 4.35 0.89
C ALA A 59 0.78 3.29 0.03
N ASP A 60 2.01 3.60 -0.40
CA ASP A 60 2.82 2.70 -1.24
C ASP A 60 3.73 1.78 -0.44
N SER A 61 3.91 2.08 0.85
CA SER A 61 4.77 1.33 1.75
C SER A 61 4.01 0.18 2.37
N ARG A 62 4.61 -1.02 2.35
CA ARG A 62 4.02 -2.19 3.02
C ARG A 62 3.78 -1.89 4.50
N ALA A 63 2.65 -2.38 5.01
CA ALA A 63 2.41 -2.35 6.44
C ALA A 63 3.49 -3.19 7.14
N ASN A 64 4.00 -2.68 8.25
CA ASN A 64 4.89 -3.46 9.11
C ASN A 64 4.10 -4.70 9.57
N LEU A 65 4.76 -5.87 9.62
CA LEU A 65 4.19 -7.14 10.09
C LEU A 65 3.23 -7.88 9.13
N GLN A 66 3.27 -7.60 7.82
CA GLN A 66 2.60 -8.48 6.84
C GLN A 66 3.24 -9.89 6.86
N LYS A 67 2.42 -10.90 7.18
CA LYS A 67 2.84 -12.31 7.24
C LYS A 67 2.96 -12.94 5.84
N LEU A 68 2.07 -12.55 4.93
CA LEU A 68 2.04 -13.01 3.54
C LEU A 68 2.91 -12.13 2.65
N THR A 69 3.50 -12.73 1.63
CA THR A 69 4.18 -12.05 0.54
C THR A 69 3.18 -11.51 -0.47
N GLN A 70 3.61 -10.55 -1.30
CA GLN A 70 2.77 -9.95 -2.34
C GLN A 70 2.18 -11.02 -3.28
N TYR A 71 2.99 -12.00 -3.67
CA TYR A 71 2.55 -13.10 -4.53
C TYR A 71 1.51 -14.01 -3.88
N GLU A 72 1.64 -14.25 -2.57
CA GLU A 72 0.67 -15.04 -1.81
C GLU A 72 -0.66 -14.28 -1.67
N GLU A 73 -0.62 -12.97 -1.38
CA GLU A 73 -1.82 -12.12 -1.32
C GLU A 73 -2.52 -12.05 -2.70
N GLU A 74 -1.78 -11.90 -3.79
CA GLU A 74 -2.33 -11.91 -5.15
C GLU A 74 -2.94 -13.26 -5.53
N SER A 75 -2.30 -14.36 -5.14
CA SER A 75 -2.81 -15.72 -5.38
C SER A 75 -4.11 -15.94 -4.62
N LEU A 76 -4.18 -15.48 -3.37
CA LEU A 76 -5.38 -15.56 -2.56
C LEU A 76 -6.51 -14.68 -3.11
N GLN A 77 -6.20 -13.46 -3.56
CA GLN A 77 -7.17 -12.58 -4.21
C GLN A 77 -7.78 -13.24 -5.46
N LYS A 78 -6.93 -13.81 -6.32
CA LYS A 78 -7.39 -14.56 -7.52
C LYS A 78 -8.28 -15.73 -7.14
N TRP A 79 -7.92 -16.47 -6.08
CA TRP A 79 -8.73 -17.57 -5.57
C TRP A 79 -10.10 -17.11 -5.05
N ILE A 80 -10.17 -16.00 -4.31
CA ILE A 80 -11.44 -15.40 -3.84
C ILE A 80 -12.32 -14.99 -5.02
N ILE A 81 -11.78 -14.27 -6.01
CA ILE A 81 -12.53 -13.84 -7.20
C ILE A 81 -13.04 -15.06 -7.98
N SER A 82 -12.19 -16.10 -8.09
CA SER A 82 -12.57 -17.34 -8.74
C SER A 82 -13.69 -18.07 -8.01
N MET A 83 -13.68 -18.08 -6.67
CA MET A 83 -14.78 -18.62 -5.84
C MET A 83 -16.08 -17.86 -6.05
N ASP A 84 -16.04 -16.54 -5.99
CA ASP A 84 -17.20 -15.67 -6.18
C ASP A 84 -17.83 -15.84 -7.57
N SER A 85 -16.99 -15.93 -8.60
CA SER A 85 -17.44 -16.20 -9.98
C SER A 85 -18.18 -17.54 -10.15
N ARG A 86 -17.93 -18.51 -9.26
CA ARG A 86 -18.61 -19.82 -9.24
C ARG A 86 -19.89 -19.81 -8.41
N GLY A 87 -20.31 -18.66 -7.88
CA GLY A 87 -21.50 -18.51 -7.06
C GLY A 87 -21.29 -18.86 -5.58
N SER A 88 -20.04 -19.07 -5.15
CA SER A 88 -19.70 -19.39 -3.76
C SER A 88 -19.01 -18.20 -3.11
N ALA A 89 -19.70 -17.53 -2.19
CA ALA A 89 -19.10 -16.47 -1.38
C ALA A 89 -18.15 -17.08 -0.32
N PRO A 90 -16.83 -16.84 -0.38
CA PRO A 90 -15.92 -17.31 0.66
C PRO A 90 -16.26 -16.70 2.02
N ARG A 91 -16.35 -17.54 3.05
CA ARG A 91 -16.40 -17.07 4.45
C ARG A 91 -15.00 -16.65 4.90
N PRO A 92 -14.87 -15.68 5.81
CA PRO A 92 -13.57 -15.28 6.36
C PRO A 92 -12.75 -16.46 6.92
N SER A 93 -13.42 -17.45 7.52
CA SER A 93 -12.76 -18.68 8.00
C SER A 93 -12.07 -19.46 6.87
N THR A 94 -12.73 -19.62 5.71
CA THR A 94 -12.19 -20.35 4.57
C THR A 94 -11.04 -19.59 3.91
N VAL A 95 -11.11 -18.25 3.90
CA VAL A 95 -10.00 -17.41 3.42
C VAL A 95 -8.79 -17.55 4.34
N ARG A 96 -9.02 -17.61 5.65
CA ARG A 96 -7.98 -17.84 6.67
C ARG A 96 -7.29 -19.19 6.48
N GLU A 97 -8.07 -20.26 6.35
CA GLU A 97 -7.55 -21.62 6.10
C GLU A 97 -6.70 -21.67 4.84
N MET A 98 -7.14 -21.01 3.76
CA MET A 98 -6.37 -20.94 2.52
C MET A 98 -5.06 -20.16 2.70
N ALA A 99 -5.07 -19.06 3.45
CA ALA A 99 -3.87 -18.30 3.78
C ALA A 99 -2.88 -19.10 4.65
N ASP A 100 -3.38 -19.82 5.66
CA ASP A 100 -2.57 -20.71 6.50
C ASP A 100 -1.97 -21.85 5.66
N LEU A 101 -2.71 -22.39 4.69
CA LEU A 101 -2.20 -23.40 3.76
C LEU A 101 -1.07 -22.87 2.88
N LEU A 102 -1.16 -21.62 2.41
CA LEU A 102 -0.07 -20.97 1.67
C LEU A 102 1.18 -20.80 2.55
N LEU A 103 1.01 -20.36 3.80
CA LEU A 103 2.11 -20.22 4.75
C LEU A 103 2.76 -21.56 5.13
N GLN A 104 1.96 -22.62 5.29
CA GLN A 104 2.47 -23.97 5.55
C GLN A 104 3.31 -24.49 4.37
N LYS A 105 2.86 -24.25 3.13
CA LYS A 105 3.60 -24.66 1.93
C LYS A 105 4.96 -23.95 1.78
N ARG A 106 5.12 -22.77 2.37
CA ARG A 106 6.38 -22.03 2.40
C ARG A 106 7.46 -22.73 3.25
N GLY A 107 7.07 -23.66 4.13
CA GLY A 107 7.99 -24.46 4.93
C GLY A 107 8.75 -23.70 6.00
N THR A 108 8.28 -22.51 6.39
CA THR A 108 8.89 -21.71 7.46
C THR A 108 8.65 -22.35 8.82
N THR A 109 9.74 -22.59 9.57
CA THR A 109 9.74 -22.97 11.00
C THR A 109 10.04 -21.73 11.85
N PRO A 110 9.22 -21.39 12.86
CA PRO A 110 7.97 -22.02 13.29
C PRO A 110 6.81 -21.77 12.32
N VAL A 111 5.77 -22.62 12.39
CA VAL A 111 4.55 -22.47 11.57
C VAL A 111 3.91 -21.13 11.87
N ILE A 112 3.91 -20.24 10.88
CA ILE A 112 3.27 -18.93 10.97
C ILE A 112 1.80 -19.12 10.58
N SER A 113 0.88 -18.80 11.49
CA SER A 113 -0.55 -18.72 11.19
C SER A 113 -1.01 -17.27 11.09
N VAL A 114 -2.06 -17.02 10.32
CA VAL A 114 -2.74 -15.72 10.30
C VAL A 114 -3.58 -15.53 11.58
N GLY A 115 -3.81 -14.27 11.97
CA GLY A 115 -4.54 -13.97 13.21
C GLY A 115 -6.04 -14.22 13.10
N GLU A 116 -6.75 -14.25 14.23
CA GLU A 116 -8.20 -14.47 14.26
C GLU A 116 -8.98 -13.37 13.50
N ASN A 117 -8.52 -12.12 13.59
CA ASN A 117 -9.12 -10.95 12.92
C ASN A 117 -8.45 -10.60 11.58
N TRP A 118 -7.72 -11.54 10.98
CA TRP A 118 -7.09 -11.38 9.67
C TRP A 118 -8.11 -11.53 8.54
#